data_AF-X0YT13-F1
#
_entry.id   AF-X0YT13-F1
#
_cell.length_a   1.000
_cell.length_b   1.000
_cell.length_c   1.000
_cell.angle_alpha   90.00
_cell.angle_beta   90.00
_cell.angle_gamma   90.00
#
_symmetry.space_group_name_H-M   'P 1'
#
loop_
_entity.id
_entity.type
_entity.pdbx_description
1 polymer ?
#
loop_
_entity_poly.entity_id
_entity_poly.type
_entity_poly.pdbx_seq_one_letter_code
_entity_poly.pdbx_strand_id
1 'polypeptide(L)' 'IITHAASGTRTRIGLFPGDVNNDGVADPRDLHLLIDGLNGVVALPIYRTDLDDSGTPGASDVLRLVAALNEA' A
#
# COMPACT_ATOMS: atom_id res chain seq x y z
N ILE A 1 -10.91 -1.38 10.78
CA ILE A 1 -11.61 -2.38 9.92
C ILE A 1 -13.10 -2.16 10.11
N ILE A 2 -13.82 -1.98 9.01
CA ILE A 2 -15.28 -1.88 8.98
C ILE A 2 -15.80 -3.19 8.41
N THR A 3 -16.77 -3.75 9.11
CA THR A 3 -17.47 -4.97 8.70
C THR A 3 -18.84 -4.57 8.19
N HIS A 4 -19.16 -4.94 6.96
CA HIS A 4 -20.51 -4.83 6.46
C HIS A 4 -21.40 -5.86 7.18
N ALA A 5 -22.34 -5.37 7.99
CA ALA A 5 -23.12 -6.21 8.91
C ALA A 5 -23.92 -7.32 8.20
N ALA A 6 -24.43 -7.05 6.99
CA ALA A 6 -25.28 -7.99 6.28
C ALA A 6 -24.50 -9.09 5.52
N SER A 7 -23.32 -8.76 4.96
CA SER A 7 -22.54 -9.73 4.17
C SER A 7 -21.35 -10.31 4.93
N GLY A 8 -21.00 -9.76 6.10
CA GLY A 8 -19.78 -10.11 6.83
C GLY A 8 -18.49 -9.66 6.13
N THR A 9 -18.59 -8.99 4.98
CA THR A 9 -17.44 -8.50 4.22
C THR A 9 -16.70 -7.47 5.05
N ARG A 10 -15.38 -7.66 5.16
CA ARG A 10 -14.51 -6.76 5.92
C ARG A 10 -13.74 -5.90 4.93
N THR A 11 -13.67 -4.62 5.21
CA THR A 11 -12.75 -3.70 4.56
C THR A 11 -12.03 -2.89 5.63
N ARG A 12 -10.80 -2.46 5.40
CA ARG A 12 -10.14 -1.53 6.30
C ARG A 12 -10.45 -0.12 5.80
N ILE A 13 -11.06 0.72 6.64
CA ILE A 13 -11.14 2.17 6.36
C ILE A 13 -9.89 2.80 6.97
N GLY A 14 -9.17 3.54 6.13
CA GLY A 14 -7.85 4.09 6.40
C GLY A 14 -6.78 3.40 5.55
N LEU A 15 -5.89 4.22 4.98
CA LEU A 15 -4.62 3.78 4.42
C LEU A 15 -3.85 3.05 5.53
N PHE A 16 -3.51 1.78 5.35
CA PHE A 16 -2.51 1.15 6.20
C PHE A 16 -1.16 1.40 5.53
N PRO A 17 -0.30 2.27 6.10
CA PRO A 17 0.96 2.60 5.47
C PRO A 17 1.78 1.33 5.31
N GLY A 18 2.05 0.97 4.06
CA GLY A 18 2.83 -0.21 3.69
C GLY A 18 2.07 -1.42 3.16
N ASP A 19 0.74 -1.43 3.21
CA ASP A 19 -0.12 -2.48 2.59
C ASP A 19 -0.61 -2.00 1.23
N VAL A 20 0.30 -2.03 0.26
CA VAL A 20 0.09 -1.58 -1.13
C VAL A 20 -0.85 -2.54 -1.86
N ASN A 21 -0.81 -3.84 -1.54
CA ASN A 21 -1.63 -4.87 -2.15
C ASN A 21 -3.04 -4.98 -1.53
N ASN A 22 -3.28 -4.31 -0.40
CA ASN A 22 -4.54 -4.26 0.33
C ASN A 22 -5.01 -5.65 0.80
N ASP A 23 -4.08 -6.50 1.23
CA ASP A 23 -4.33 -7.80 1.83
C ASP A 23 -4.39 -7.76 3.37
N GLY A 24 -4.08 -6.60 3.96
CA GLY A 24 -4.12 -6.35 5.39
C GLY A 24 -2.80 -6.57 6.12
N VAL A 25 -1.75 -6.99 5.41
CA VAL A 25 -0.39 -7.22 5.93
C VAL A 25 0.57 -6.33 5.15
N ALA A 26 1.47 -5.63 5.84
CA ALA A 26 2.59 -4.95 5.19
C ALA A 26 3.78 -5.92 5.17
N ASP A 27 4.16 -6.41 3.98
CA ASP A 27 5.26 -7.35 3.83
C ASP A 27 5.98 -7.20 2.46
N PRO A 28 6.99 -8.05 2.14
CA PRO A 28 7.72 -7.93 0.87
C PRO A 28 6.87 -8.03 -0.41
N ARG A 29 5.64 -8.55 -0.35
CA ARG A 29 4.72 -8.59 -1.49
C ARG A 29 4.24 -7.19 -1.86
N ASP A 30 4.12 -6.29 -0.89
CA ASP A 30 3.81 -4.88 -1.12
C ASP A 30 4.94 -4.15 -1.84
N LEU A 31 6.19 -4.48 -1.51
CA LEU A 31 7.37 -3.93 -2.20
C LEU A 31 7.38 -4.31 -3.68
N HIS A 32 7.12 -5.58 -3.98
CA HIS A 32 7.03 -6.03 -5.36
C HIS A 32 5.90 -5.32 -6.12
N LEU A 33 4.72 -5.22 -5.51
CA LEU A 33 3.59 -4.56 -6.16
C LEU A 33 3.86 -3.06 -6.38
N LEU A 34 4.47 -2.37 -5.42
CA LEU A 34 4.85 -0.97 -5.58
C LEU A 34 5.82 -0.78 -6.75
N ILE A 35 6.85 -1.61 -6.85
CA ILE A 35 7.82 -1.56 -7.95
C ILE A 35 7.15 -1.82 -9.31
N ASP A 36 6.24 -2.80 -9.39
CA ASP A 36 5.46 -3.06 -10.60
C ASP A 36 4.58 -1.86 -10.97
N GLY A 37 4.02 -1.18 -9.97
CA GLY A 37 3.27 0.07 -10.13
C GLY A 37 4.11 1.21 -10.70
N LEU A 38 5.29 1.43 -10.12
CA LEU A 38 6.23 2.47 -10.57
C LEU A 38 6.77 2.21 -11.98
N ASN A 39 6.94 0.94 -12.35
CA ASN A 39 7.33 0.53 -13.70
C ASN A 39 6.17 0.53 -14.71
N GLY A 40 4.95 0.85 -14.27
CA GLY A 40 3.76 0.88 -15.13
C GLY A 40 3.25 -0.50 -15.55
N VAL A 41 3.70 -1.57 -14.90
CA VAL A 41 3.22 -2.96 -15.13
C VAL A 41 1.80 -3.11 -14.59
N VAL A 42 1.51 -2.47 -13.45
CA VAL A 42 0.20 -2.48 -12.80
C VAL A 42 -0.26 -1.04 -12.57
N ALA A 43 -1.50 -0.72 -12.95
CA ALA A 43 -2.10 0.56 -12.59
C ALA A 43 -2.53 0.51 -11.12
N LEU A 44 -1.78 1.19 -10.26
CA LEU A 44 -2.11 1.38 -8.86
C LEU A 44 -2.63 2.81 -8.62
N PRO A 45 -3.64 2.97 -7.76
CA PRO A 45 -4.13 4.30 -7.41
C PRO A 45 -3.13 5.04 -6.51
N ILE A 46 -3.04 6.36 -6.67
CA ILE A 46 -2.05 7.20 -5.99
C ILE A 46 -2.02 7.02 -4.47
N TYR A 47 -3.20 6.86 -3.84
CA TYR A 47 -3.30 6.68 -2.39
C TYR A 47 -2.67 5.37 -1.88
N ARG A 48 -2.26 4.44 -2.76
CA ARG A 48 -1.53 3.20 -2.41
C ARG A 48 -0.04 3.29 -2.70
N THR A 49 0.39 4.24 -3.50
CA THR A 49 1.76 4.30 -4.03
C THR A 49 2.53 5.53 -3.59
N ASP A 50 1.84 6.63 -3.28
CA ASP A 50 2.39 7.86 -2.71
C ASP A 50 2.42 7.72 -1.18
N LEU A 51 3.45 7.04 -0.68
CA LEU A 51 3.67 6.72 0.73
C LEU A 51 4.41 7.84 1.46
N ASP A 52 5.13 8.69 0.75
CA ASP A 52 5.83 9.86 1.29
C ASP A 52 5.01 11.17 1.24
N ASP A 53 3.75 11.10 0.79
CA ASP A 53 2.81 12.22 0.64
C ASP A 53 3.36 13.35 -0.27
N SER A 54 4.21 13.02 -1.25
CA SER A 54 4.76 13.99 -2.20
C SER A 54 3.78 14.40 -3.29
N GLY A 55 2.69 13.64 -3.47
CA GLY A 55 1.72 13.81 -4.55
C GLY A 55 2.13 13.12 -5.85
N THR A 56 3.24 12.37 -5.86
CA THR A 56 3.74 11.66 -7.04
C THR A 56 4.41 10.34 -6.65
N PRO A 57 3.97 9.19 -7.21
CA PRO A 57 4.64 7.91 -6.98
C PRO A 57 6.07 7.91 -7.54
N GLY A 58 7.05 7.51 -6.72
CA GLY A 58 8.45 7.49 -7.08
C GLY A 58 9.33 6.60 -6.18
N ALA A 59 10.65 6.68 -6.38
CA ALA A 59 11.61 5.87 -5.65
C ALA A 59 11.63 6.18 -4.13
N SER A 60 11.25 7.39 -3.74
CA SER A 60 11.13 7.80 -2.33
C SER A 60 10.07 6.97 -1.58
N ASP A 61 8.99 6.58 -2.25
CA ASP A 61 7.94 5.73 -1.67
C ASP A 61 8.45 4.33 -1.35
N VAL A 62 9.35 3.80 -2.19
CA VAL A 62 10.00 2.51 -1.93
C VAL A 62 10.84 2.58 -0.66
N LEU A 63 11.60 3.66 -0.47
CA LEU A 63 12.36 3.86 0.76
C LEU A 63 11.44 4.00 1.97
N ARG A 64 10.31 4.70 1.81
CA ARG A 64 9.31 4.86 2.87
C ARG A 64 8.69 3.52 3.25
N LEU A 65 8.40 2.67 2.27
CA LEU A 65 7.91 1.31 2.47
C LEU A 65 8.92 0.43 3.19
N VAL A 66 10.19 0.45 2.76
CA VAL A 66 11.28 -0.29 3.42
C VAL A 66 11.46 0.15 4.86
N ALA A 67 11.39 1.46 5.14
CA ALA A 67 11.44 1.96 6.51
C ALA A 67 10.28 1.43 7.35
N ALA A 68 9.05 1.47 6.82
CA ALA A 68 7.86 0.96 7.52
C ALA A 68 7.96 -0.55 7.83
N LEU A 69 8.55 -1.35 6.93
CA LEU A 69 8.71 -2.78 7.13
C LEU A 69 9.81 -3.14 8.15
N ASN A 70 10.79 -2.26 8.37
CA ASN A 70 11.88 -2.50 9.32
C ASN A 70 11.61 -1.92 10.72
N GLU A 71 10.65 -1.02 10.86
CA GLU A 71 10.20 -0.46 12.14
C GLU A 71 9.02 -1.24 12.77
N ALA A 72 8.54 -2.30 12.11
CA ALA A 72 7.39 -3.12 12.49
C ALA A 72 7.74 -4.35 13.35
#